data_AF-A0AB74KDF6-F1
#
_entry.id   AF-A0AB74KDF6-F1
#
_cell.length_a   1.000
_cell.length_b   1.000
_cell.length_c   1.000
_cell.angle_alpha   90.00
_cell.angle_beta   90.00
_cell.angle_gamma   90.00
#
_symmetry.space_group_name_H-M   'P 1'
#
loop_
_entity.id
_entity.type
_entity.pdbx_description
1 polymer ?
#
loop_
_entity_poly.entity_id
_entity_poly.type
_entity_poly.pdbx_seq_one_letter_code
_entity_poly.pdbx_strand_id
1 'polypeptide(L)' 'MAKSKNHTNHNQSAKAHRNLKFSQRARYPSKKGVDPKFLRNQRYATQGNIKKALAIRVRNRYDSLGHTNIPL' A
#
# COMPACT_ATOMS: atom_id res chain seq x y z
N MET A 1 18.12 -7.06 56.60
CA MET A 1 17.74 -6.80 55.19
C MET A 1 18.94 -7.10 54.31
N ALA A 2 18.94 -8.21 53.57
CA ALA A 2 20.07 -8.57 52.72
C ALA A 2 19.96 -7.84 51.37
N LYS A 3 21.05 -7.23 50.90
CA LYS A 3 21.06 -6.50 49.61
C LYS A 3 21.02 -7.49 48.44
N SER A 4 20.17 -7.25 47.46
CA SER A 4 20.09 -7.99 46.19
C SER A 4 20.77 -7.20 45.05
N LYS A 5 21.00 -7.85 43.90
CA LYS A 5 21.51 -7.18 42.70
C LYS A 5 20.41 -6.36 42.03
N ASN A 6 20.69 -5.09 41.75
CA ASN A 6 19.68 -4.14 41.27
C ASN A 6 19.44 -4.16 39.75
N HIS A 7 20.40 -4.65 38.94
CA HIS A 7 20.26 -4.70 37.48
C HIS A 7 21.16 -5.76 36.84
N THR A 8 20.67 -6.41 35.77
CA THR A 8 21.46 -7.30 34.91
C THR A 8 20.87 -7.38 33.49
N ASN A 9 21.72 -7.25 32.48
CA ASN A 9 21.40 -7.53 31.08
C ASN A 9 21.76 -8.98 30.69
N HIS A 10 22.09 -9.82 31.68
CA HIS A 10 22.42 -11.21 31.44
C HIS A 10 21.22 -11.97 30.84
N ASN A 11 21.50 -12.87 29.89
CA ASN A 11 20.52 -13.70 29.17
C ASN A 11 19.48 -12.93 28.32
N GLN A 12 19.51 -11.59 28.24
CA GLN A 12 18.55 -10.85 27.40
C GLN A 12 18.78 -11.10 25.91
N SER A 13 20.06 -11.08 25.48
CA SER A 13 20.46 -11.39 24.11
C SER A 13 20.07 -12.83 23.73
N ALA A 14 20.37 -13.82 24.56
CA ALA A 14 20.01 -15.22 24.28
C ALA A 14 18.49 -15.42 24.16
N LYS A 15 17.68 -14.75 24.99
CA LYS A 15 16.22 -14.77 24.86
C LYS A 15 15.75 -14.10 23.55
N ALA A 16 16.34 -12.97 23.17
CA ALA A 16 16.01 -12.30 21.91
C ALA A 16 16.35 -13.20 20.72
N HIS A 17 17.57 -13.77 20.68
CA HIS A 17 18.02 -14.61 19.57
C HIS A 17 17.19 -15.88 19.33
N ARG A 18 16.49 -16.39 20.34
CA ARG A 18 15.53 -17.49 20.13
C ARG A 18 14.36 -17.11 19.22
N ASN A 19 13.93 -15.85 19.23
CA ASN A 19 12.68 -15.41 18.60
C ASN A 19 12.80 -14.12 17.76
N LEU A 20 13.99 -13.70 17.35
CA LEU A 20 14.16 -12.54 16.47
C LEU A 20 13.40 -12.77 15.15
N LYS A 21 12.37 -11.96 14.90
CA LYS A 21 11.62 -11.93 13.63
C LYS A 21 11.76 -10.55 13.01
N PHE A 22 12.04 -10.52 11.71
CA PHE A 22 11.97 -9.28 10.93
C PHE A 22 10.51 -8.89 10.71
N SER A 23 10.22 -7.59 10.73
CA SER A 23 8.92 -7.10 10.30
C SER A 23 8.70 -7.43 8.82
N GLN A 24 7.52 -7.92 8.50
CA GLN A 24 7.19 -8.27 7.11
C GLN A 24 7.13 -7.01 6.26
N ARG A 25 7.86 -7.01 5.14
CA ARG A 25 7.85 -5.91 4.16
C ARG A 25 6.78 -6.22 3.12
N ALA A 26 5.71 -5.44 3.09
CA ALA A 26 4.74 -5.50 1.99
C ALA A 26 5.34 -4.83 0.73
N ARG A 27 4.97 -5.33 -0.46
CA ARG A 27 5.40 -4.74 -1.75
C ARG A 27 5.03 -3.25 -1.86
N TYR A 28 3.89 -2.86 -1.28
CA TYR A 28 3.43 -1.48 -1.23
C TYR A 28 3.18 -1.07 0.23
N PRO A 29 3.96 -0.13 0.79
CA PRO A 29 3.76 0.36 2.15
C PRO A 29 2.54 1.30 2.23
N SER A 30 2.05 1.52 3.45
CA SER A 30 1.02 2.53 3.70
C SER A 30 1.55 3.94 3.44
N LYS A 31 0.69 4.86 3.00
CA LYS A 31 1.03 6.28 2.80
C LYS A 31 0.82 7.14 4.04
N LYS A 32 0.79 6.52 5.23
CA LYS A 32 0.59 7.25 6.50
C LYS A 32 1.81 8.14 6.77
N GLY A 33 1.59 9.41 7.08
CA GLY A 33 2.65 10.40 7.33
C GLY A 33 3.20 11.09 6.07
N VAL A 34 2.69 10.77 4.88
CA VAL A 34 2.99 11.53 3.66
C VAL A 34 2.23 12.86 3.69
N ASP A 35 2.82 13.91 3.10
CA ASP A 35 2.24 15.26 3.01
C ASP A 35 0.77 15.23 2.54
N PRO A 36 -0.18 15.79 3.32
CA PRO A 36 -1.58 15.85 2.94
C PRO A 36 -1.84 16.55 1.60
N LYS A 37 -1.05 17.56 1.23
CA LYS A 37 -1.23 18.30 -0.04
C LYS A 37 -0.89 17.40 -1.23
N PHE A 38 0.23 16.69 -1.16
CA PHE A 38 0.61 15.68 -2.13
C PHE A 38 -0.45 14.57 -2.25
N LEU A 39 -0.95 14.04 -1.12
CA LEU A 39 -1.97 12.99 -1.14
C LEU A 39 -3.28 13.44 -1.77
N ARG A 40 -3.73 14.68 -1.50
CA ARG A 40 -4.93 15.24 -2.15
C ARG A 40 -4.77 15.29 -3.66
N ASN A 41 -3.64 15.80 -4.15
CA ASN A 41 -3.36 15.84 -5.59
C ASN A 41 -3.31 14.43 -6.21
N GLN A 42 -2.61 13.49 -5.58
CA GLN A 42 -2.50 12.12 -6.08
C GLN A 42 -3.87 11.41 -6.17
N ARG A 43 -4.78 11.67 -5.22
CA ARG A 43 -6.16 11.15 -5.26
C ARG A 43 -6.91 11.67 -6.48
N TYR A 44 -6.83 12.97 -6.79
CA TYR A 44 -7.47 13.52 -7.98
C TYR A 44 -6.85 13.02 -9.29
N ALA A 45 -5.52 12.93 -9.37
CA ALA A 45 -4.84 12.41 -10.55
C ALA A 45 -5.23 10.95 -10.85
N THR A 46 -5.24 10.08 -9.83
CA THR A 46 -5.65 8.67 -9.98
C THR A 46 -7.11 8.54 -10.39
N GLN A 47 -8.01 9.35 -9.81
CA GLN A 47 -9.42 9.38 -10.19
C GLN A 47 -9.62 9.78 -11.66
N GLY A 48 -8.91 10.79 -12.14
CA GLY A 48 -8.95 11.21 -13.55
C GLY A 48 -8.47 10.11 -14.50
N ASN A 49 -7.37 9.44 -14.15
CA ASN A 49 -6.81 8.36 -14.95
C ASN A 49 -7.77 7.17 -15.08
N ILE A 50 -8.47 6.80 -13.99
CA ILE A 50 -9.45 5.70 -14.01
C ILE A 50 -10.61 6.01 -14.98
N LYS A 51 -11.15 7.24 -14.93
CA LYS A 51 -12.23 7.66 -15.84
C LYS A 51 -11.80 7.58 -17.30
N LYS A 52 -10.61 8.10 -17.62
CA LYS A 52 -10.05 8.05 -18.98
C LYS A 52 -9.80 6.61 -19.44
N ALA A 53 -9.23 5.77 -18.58
CA ALA A 53 -8.97 4.37 -18.87
C ALA A 53 -10.27 3.60 -19.13
N LEU A 54 -11.34 3.89 -18.37
CA LEU A 54 -12.64 3.29 -18.61
C LEU A 54 -13.25 3.73 -19.94
N ALA A 55 -13.18 5.01 -20.28
CA ALA A 55 -13.67 5.52 -21.56
C ALA A 55 -12.92 4.90 -22.75
N ILE A 56 -11.60 4.75 -22.65
CA ILE A 56 -10.78 4.05 -23.65
C ILE A 56 -11.20 2.57 -23.74
N ARG A 57 -11.40 1.89 -22.60
CA ARG A 57 -11.83 0.49 -22.60
C ARG A 57 -13.19 0.31 -23.26
N VAL A 58 -14.15 1.19 -22.96
CA VAL A 58 -15.49 1.17 -23.56
C VAL A 58 -15.38 1.40 -25.06
N ARG A 59 -14.65 2.43 -25.50
CA ARG A 59 -14.40 2.71 -26.92
C ARG A 59 -13.79 1.51 -27.64
N ASN A 60 -12.67 0.99 -27.12
CA ASN A 60 -11.99 -0.17 -27.72
C ASN A 60 -12.90 -1.40 -27.78
N ARG A 61 -13.79 -1.58 -26.81
CA ARG A 61 -14.82 -2.63 -26.84
C ARG A 61 -15.83 -2.39 -27.95
N TYR A 62 -16.34 -1.16 -28.10
CA TYR A 62 -17.25 -0.80 -29.20
C TYR A 62 -16.58 -1.01 -30.58
N ASP A 63 -15.32 -0.60 -30.73
CA ASP A 63 -14.57 -0.76 -31.97
C ASP A 63 -14.30 -2.25 -32.29
N SER A 64 -14.07 -3.08 -31.27
CA SER A 64 -13.85 -4.53 -31.43
C SER A 64 -15.09 -5.35 -31.77
N LEU A 65 -16.29 -4.86 -31.43
CA LEU A 65 -17.55 -5.57 -31.69
C LEU A 65 -18.08 -5.32 -33.12
N GLY A 66 -17.40 -4.46 -33.89
CA GLY A 66 -17.87 -3.97 -35.18
C GLY A 66 -19.08 -3.06 -34.98
N HIS A 67 -19.04 -1.85 -35.53
CA HIS A 67 -20.14 -0.89 -35.45
C HIS A 67 -21.40 -1.46 -36.13
N THR A 68 -22.19 -2.27 -35.42
CA THR A 68 -23.52 -2.65 -35.87
C THR A 68 -24.39 -1.41 -35.74
N ASN A 69 -24.56 -0.72 -36.87
CA ASN A 69 -25.59 0.28 -37.08
C ASN A 69 -26.90 -0.21 -36.45
N ILE A 70 -27.38 0.49 -35.42
CA ILE A 70 -28.81 0.47 -35.12
C ILE A 70 -29.35 1.70 -35.85
N PRO A 71 -30.14 1.51 -36.93
CA PRO A 71 -30.65 2.61 -37.74
C PRO A 71 -31.82 3.32 -37.06
N LEU A 72 -31.83 4.65 -37.23
CA LEU A 72 -32.85 5.66 -36.88
C LEU A 72 -33.15 5.88 -35.39
#